data_AF-A0A1E1J1A1-F1
#
_entry.id   AF-A0A1E1J1A1-F1
#
_cell.length_a   1.000
_cell.length_b   1.000
_cell.length_c   1.000
_cell.angle_alpha   90.00
_cell.angle_beta   90.00
_cell.angle_gamma   90.00
#
_symmetry.space_group_name_H-M   'P 1'
#
loop_
_entity.id
_entity.type
_entity.pdbx_description
1 polymer ?
#
loop_
_entity_poly.entity_id
_entity_poly.type
_entity_poly.pdbx_seq_one_letter_code
_entity_poly.pdbx_strand_id
1 'polypeptide(L)'
;MAITNKAKVNSLKGLELKELKAAVARLEKQLENLAMVRGAKALDVAGLQEERDALRLAVLTARSQDAASVRLRSTLQHIQLGNIALRRRVEAAEKRMIWSLDNEASFLFYKGRCAISLRRVLRGEKRAYRLALLAENGQLTPSTLNVELFSLSKDVTARKDPMELVGQSIRFCLRVVGAEDLPPQFCRHSFCKLSLLFDQDNHYFTTSTAEDTTSPRWNLVKQFELPHLSPEVISHFSTHRLFTFEVFGFST
;
A
#
# COMPACT_ATOMS: atom_id res chain seq x y z
N MET A 1 33.46 6.08 -110.04
CA MET A 1 34.14 6.18 -108.73
C MET A 1 33.12 6.37 -107.63
N ALA A 2 32.87 5.37 -106.78
CA ALA A 2 31.89 5.45 -105.69
C ALA A 2 32.30 4.53 -104.52
N ILE A 3 33.43 4.82 -103.86
CA ILE A 3 33.85 4.09 -102.65
C ILE A 3 34.55 5.08 -101.70
N THR A 4 33.82 5.99 -101.07
CA THR A 4 34.35 6.82 -99.96
C THR A 4 33.36 7.09 -98.82
N ASN A 5 32.06 6.83 -98.99
CA ASN A 5 31.04 7.17 -97.98
C ASN A 5 30.83 6.13 -96.87
N LYS A 6 31.11 4.83 -97.09
CA LYS A 6 30.91 3.79 -96.05
C LYS A 6 31.92 3.88 -94.90
N ALA A 7 33.14 4.35 -95.16
CA ALA A 7 34.18 4.48 -94.12
C ALA A 7 33.89 5.62 -93.14
N LYS A 8 33.38 6.77 -93.64
CA LYS A 8 33.03 7.94 -92.83
C LYS A 8 31.83 7.69 -91.89
N VAL A 9 30.82 6.97 -92.36
CA VAL A 9 29.63 6.62 -91.55
C VAL A 9 29.98 5.59 -90.47
N ASN A 10 30.85 4.62 -90.76
CA ASN A 10 31.33 3.67 -89.76
C ASN A 10 32.28 4.31 -88.72
N SER A 11 33.08 5.31 -89.10
CA SER A 11 33.95 6.02 -88.16
C SER A 11 33.18 6.92 -87.19
N LEU A 12 32.11 7.58 -87.65
CA LEU A 12 31.23 8.41 -86.81
C LEU A 12 30.45 7.56 -85.79
N LYS A 13 29.83 6.46 -86.24
CA LYS A 13 29.17 5.48 -85.34
C LYS A 13 30.14 4.85 -84.34
N GLY A 14 31.40 4.63 -84.74
CA GLY A 14 32.45 4.12 -83.85
C GLY A 14 32.91 5.11 -82.78
N LEU A 15 32.82 6.42 -83.06
CA LEU A 15 33.12 7.51 -82.11
C LEU A 15 31.99 7.67 -81.08
N GLU A 16 30.73 7.71 -81.53
CA GLU A 16 29.55 7.77 -80.66
C GLU A 16 29.48 6.54 -79.72
N LEU A 17 29.78 5.34 -80.24
CA LEU A 17 29.82 4.13 -79.42
C LEU A 17 30.94 4.16 -78.37
N LYS A 18 32.08 4.79 -78.67
CA LYS A 18 33.18 4.96 -77.71
C LYS A 18 32.82 5.94 -76.60
N GLU A 19 32.18 7.06 -76.95
CA GLU A 19 31.70 8.05 -75.98
C GLU A 19 30.62 7.46 -75.07
N LEU A 20 29.68 6.69 -75.64
CA LEU A 20 28.65 6.00 -74.86
C LEU A 20 29.26 4.98 -73.89
N LYS A 21 30.24 4.18 -74.33
CA LYS A 21 30.98 3.25 -73.46
C LYS A 21 31.74 3.96 -72.35
N ALA A 22 32.34 5.11 -72.63
CA ALA A 22 33.03 5.91 -71.63
C ALA A 22 32.06 6.51 -70.60
N ALA A 23 30.88 6.95 -71.03
CA ALA A 23 29.83 7.44 -70.15
C ALA A 23 29.26 6.32 -69.25
N VAL A 24 29.02 5.13 -69.81
CA VAL A 24 28.58 3.95 -69.06
C VAL A 24 29.61 3.57 -67.99
N ALA A 25 30.89 3.46 -68.35
CA ALA A 25 31.95 3.15 -67.38
C ALA A 25 32.05 4.21 -66.26
N ARG A 26 31.81 5.48 -66.58
CA ARG A 26 31.82 6.58 -65.60
C ARG A 26 30.62 6.49 -64.64
N LEU A 27 29.44 6.14 -65.15
CA LEU A 27 28.23 5.91 -64.35
C LEU A 27 28.33 4.66 -63.47
N GLU A 28 28.88 3.56 -63.98
CA GLU A 28 29.14 2.34 -63.21
C GLU A 28 30.06 2.63 -62.03
N LYS A 29 31.15 3.36 -62.26
CA LYS A 29 32.07 3.78 -61.19
C LYS A 29 31.41 4.71 -60.16
N GLN A 30 30.53 5.62 -60.60
CA GLN A 30 29.76 6.46 -59.68
C GLN A 30 28.76 5.64 -58.85
N LEU A 31 28.14 4.63 -59.46
CA LEU A 31 27.17 3.75 -58.80
C LEU A 31 27.85 2.85 -57.77
N GLU A 32 29.04 2.35 -58.07
CA GLU A 32 29.87 1.58 -57.14
C GLU A 32 30.33 2.44 -55.95
N ASN A 33 30.77 3.67 -56.20
CA ASN A 33 31.11 4.63 -55.14
C ASN A 33 29.90 4.96 -54.24
N LEU A 34 28.72 5.17 -54.84
CA LEU A 34 27.49 5.42 -54.09
C LEU A 34 27.07 4.20 -53.26
N ALA A 35 27.25 2.99 -53.77
CA ALA A 35 26.97 1.77 -53.03
C ALA A 35 27.89 1.63 -51.80
N MET A 36 29.19 1.93 -51.95
CA MET A 36 30.13 1.96 -50.83
C MET A 36 29.77 3.01 -49.78
N VAL A 37 29.47 4.24 -50.20
CA VAL A 37 29.06 5.32 -49.27
C VAL A 37 27.76 4.98 -48.56
N ARG A 38 26.80 4.36 -49.27
CA ARG A 38 25.56 3.88 -48.67
C ARG A 38 25.82 2.77 -47.65
N GLY A 39 26.74 1.85 -47.94
CA GLY A 39 27.15 0.79 -47.01
C GLY A 39 27.78 1.35 -45.73
N ALA A 40 28.71 2.30 -45.86
CA ALA A 40 29.32 3.00 -44.72
C ALA A 40 28.27 3.73 -43.87
N LYS A 41 27.38 4.49 -44.52
CA LYS A 41 26.30 5.19 -43.81
C LYS A 41 25.31 4.23 -43.14
N ALA A 42 25.06 3.05 -43.70
CA ALA A 42 24.19 2.06 -43.08
C ALA A 42 24.79 1.51 -41.77
N LEU A 43 26.11 1.32 -41.74
CA LEU A 43 26.84 0.94 -40.52
C LEU A 43 26.80 2.06 -39.47
N ASP A 44 27.02 3.31 -39.88
CA ASP A 44 26.93 4.46 -38.97
C ASP A 44 25.52 4.59 -38.36
N VAL A 45 24.47 4.39 -39.17
CA VAL A 45 23.08 4.42 -38.71
C VAL A 45 22.79 3.30 -37.72
N ALA A 46 23.33 2.10 -37.94
CA ALA A 46 23.19 0.99 -37.00
C ALA A 46 23.88 1.32 -35.66
N GLY A 47 25.10 1.87 -35.69
CA GLY A 47 25.81 2.31 -34.47
C GLY A 47 25.04 3.37 -33.69
N LEU A 48 24.50 4.38 -34.37
CA LEU A 48 23.68 5.42 -33.74
C LEU A 48 22.37 4.88 -33.17
N GLN A 49 21.79 3.83 -33.76
CA GLN A 49 20.60 3.18 -33.22
C GLN A 49 20.89 2.43 -31.92
N GLU A 50 22.01 1.71 -31.86
CA GLU A 50 22.45 1.04 -30.63
C GLU A 50 22.72 2.05 -29.50
N GLU A 51 23.42 3.15 -29.80
CA GLU A 51 23.71 4.19 -28.80
C GLU A 51 22.43 4.86 -28.28
N ARG A 52 21.46 5.16 -29.17
CA ARG A 52 20.14 5.67 -28.78
C ARG A 52 19.42 4.71 -27.84
N ASP A 53 19.45 3.41 -28.13
CA ASP A 53 18.74 2.42 -27.33
C ASP A 53 19.40 2.20 -25.96
N ALA A 54 20.74 2.24 -25.90
CA ALA A 54 21.49 2.26 -24.66
C ALA A 54 21.14 3.50 -23.80
N LEU A 55 21.09 4.69 -24.42
CA LEU A 55 20.72 5.93 -23.73
C LEU A 55 19.28 5.90 -23.20
N ARG A 56 18.33 5.34 -23.97
CA ARG A 56 16.95 5.15 -23.50
C ARG A 56 16.88 4.26 -22.27
N LEU A 57 17.64 3.17 -22.24
CA LEU A 57 17.69 2.27 -21.08
C LEU A 57 18.29 2.96 -19.84
N ALA A 58 19.34 3.75 -20.03
CA ALA A 58 19.98 4.52 -18.96
C ALA A 58 19.00 5.55 -18.34
N VAL A 59 18.23 6.26 -19.17
CA VAL A 59 17.22 7.24 -18.70
C VAL A 59 16.09 6.56 -17.91
N LEU A 60 15.61 5.39 -18.35
CA LEU A 60 14.60 4.63 -17.61
C LEU A 60 15.12 4.19 -16.24
N THR A 61 16.37 3.71 -16.19
CA THR A 61 17.05 3.32 -14.95
C THR A 61 17.18 4.51 -14.00
N ALA A 62 17.65 5.66 -14.48
CA ALA A 62 17.79 6.88 -13.68
C ALA A 62 16.43 7.35 -13.09
N ARG A 63 15.36 7.35 -13.90
CA ARG A 63 14.01 7.69 -13.42
C ARG A 63 13.50 6.74 -12.33
N SER A 64 13.81 5.45 -12.43
CA SER A 64 13.44 4.47 -11.41
C SER A 64 14.17 4.72 -10.08
N GLN A 65 15.45 5.13 -10.15
CA GLN A 65 16.25 5.48 -8.98
C GLN A 65 15.77 6.77 -8.31
N ASP A 66 15.38 7.79 -9.09
CA ASP A 66 14.78 9.01 -8.55
C ASP A 66 13.47 8.70 -7.81
N ALA A 67 12.61 7.87 -8.39
CA ALA A 67 11.37 7.45 -7.73
C ALA A 67 11.63 6.66 -6.44
N ALA A 68 12.68 5.85 -6.38
CA ALA A 68 13.10 5.15 -5.17
C ALA A 68 13.68 6.12 -4.11
N SER A 69 14.48 7.08 -4.53
CA SER A 69 15.08 8.12 -3.67
C SER A 69 14.01 9.01 -3.02
N VAL A 70 13.00 9.43 -3.78
CA VAL A 70 11.86 10.20 -3.26
C VAL A 70 11.10 9.40 -2.21
N ARG A 71 10.81 8.11 -2.45
CA ARG A 71 10.14 7.24 -1.46
C ARG A 71 10.97 7.10 -0.19
N LEU A 72 12.28 6.86 -0.30
CA LEU A 72 13.17 6.75 0.85
C LEU A 72 13.20 8.02 1.70
N ARG A 73 13.25 9.21 1.06
CA ARG A 73 13.18 10.49 1.79
C ARG A 73 11.87 10.65 2.55
N SER A 74 10.75 10.31 1.93
CA SER A 74 9.43 10.35 2.58
C SER A 74 9.37 9.43 3.80
N THR A 75 9.84 8.18 3.67
CA THR A 75 9.88 7.23 4.78
C THR A 75 10.79 7.72 5.91
N LEU A 76 11.94 8.30 5.58
CA LEU A 76 12.89 8.82 6.55
C LEU A 76 12.31 10.02 7.33
N GLN A 77 11.59 10.92 6.66
CA GLN A 77 10.86 12.01 7.33
C GLN A 77 9.77 11.47 8.28
N HIS A 78 9.00 10.48 7.86
CA HIS A 78 8.01 9.84 8.74
C HIS A 78 8.66 9.21 9.97
N ILE A 79 9.79 8.52 9.81
CA ILE A 79 10.54 7.93 10.92
C ILE A 79 11.07 9.01 11.87
N GLN A 80 11.57 10.13 11.35
CA GLN A 80 12.04 11.25 12.18
C GLN A 80 10.92 11.86 13.01
N LEU A 81 9.76 12.13 12.41
CA LEU A 81 8.60 12.64 13.13
C LEU A 81 8.10 11.64 14.18
N GLY A 82 8.06 10.35 13.84
CA GLY A 82 7.74 9.27 14.77
C GLY A 82 8.70 9.21 15.96
N ASN A 83 10.01 9.36 15.72
CA ASN A 83 11.03 9.40 16.77
C ASN A 83 10.88 10.61 17.70
N ILE A 84 10.54 11.79 17.17
CA ILE A 84 10.26 12.98 17.99
C ILE A 84 9.05 12.73 18.89
N ALA A 85 7.97 12.17 18.34
CA ALA A 85 6.78 11.83 19.11
C ALA A 85 7.07 10.78 20.19
N LEU A 86 7.86 9.75 19.87
CA LEU A 86 8.29 8.74 20.84
C LEU A 86 9.14 9.33 21.95
N ARG A 87 10.13 10.18 21.64
CA ARG A 87 10.95 10.86 22.66
C ARG A 87 10.08 11.68 23.61
N ARG A 88 9.13 12.46 23.09
CA ARG A 88 8.18 13.21 23.91
C ARG A 88 7.34 12.30 24.82
N ARG A 89 6.93 11.13 24.32
CA ARG A 89 6.18 10.13 25.11
C ARG A 89 7.05 9.44 26.16
N VAL A 90 8.33 9.21 25.87
CA VAL A 90 9.31 8.66 26.83
C VAL A 90 9.57 9.69 27.94
N GLU A 91 9.83 10.95 27.60
CA GLU A 91 10.01 12.02 28.59
C GLU A 91 8.76 12.24 29.45
N ALA A 92 7.57 12.15 28.86
CA ALA A 92 6.31 12.21 29.56
C ALA A 92 6.13 10.99 30.51
N ALA A 93 6.49 9.79 30.06
CA ALA A 93 6.45 8.58 30.86
C ALA A 93 7.48 8.58 32.01
N GLU A 94 8.69 9.08 31.78
CA GLU A 94 9.74 9.27 32.81
C GLU A 94 9.26 10.21 33.92
N LYS A 95 8.47 11.23 33.56
CA LYS A 95 7.83 12.16 34.51
C LYS A 95 6.50 11.64 35.06
N ARG A 96 6.08 10.41 34.70
CA ARG A 96 4.76 9.83 35.00
C ARG A 96 3.57 10.73 34.61
N MET A 97 3.78 11.62 33.65
CA MET A 97 2.82 12.63 33.25
C MET A 97 2.17 12.17 31.95
N ILE A 98 0.86 11.94 31.96
CA ILE A 98 0.11 11.61 30.75
C ILE A 98 -1.00 12.64 30.60
N TRP A 99 -1.06 13.24 29.42
CA TRP A 99 -2.07 14.22 29.10
C TRP A 99 -3.41 13.49 28.98
N SER A 100 -4.40 13.92 29.77
CA SER A 100 -5.80 13.53 29.57
C SER A 100 -6.27 14.02 28.19
N LEU A 101 -7.39 13.51 27.70
CA LEU A 101 -7.98 13.98 26.43
C LEU A 101 -8.31 15.48 26.46
N ASP A 102 -8.50 16.05 27.66
CA ASP A 102 -8.84 17.47 27.88
C ASP A 102 -7.59 18.36 28.00
N ASN A 103 -6.41 17.86 27.61
CA ASN A 103 -5.10 18.50 27.78
C ASN A 103 -4.74 18.85 29.24
N GLU A 104 -5.41 18.23 30.21
CA GLU A 104 -5.02 18.34 31.61
C GLU A 104 -3.96 17.28 31.94
N ALA A 105 -2.93 17.67 32.68
CA ALA A 105 -1.89 16.75 33.10
C ALA A 105 -2.44 15.83 34.20
N SER A 106 -2.60 14.55 33.91
CA SER A 106 -2.96 13.54 34.91
C SER A 106 -1.75 12.70 35.29
N PHE A 107 -1.54 12.54 36.61
CA PHE A 107 -0.41 11.81 37.17
C PHE A 107 -0.70 10.31 37.35
N LEU A 108 -1.97 9.90 37.23
CA LEU A 108 -2.42 8.54 37.41
C LEU A 108 -3.57 8.23 36.44
N PHE A 109 -3.43 7.16 35.67
CA PHE A 109 -4.45 6.71 34.73
C PHE A 109 -4.56 5.19 34.77
N TYR A 110 -5.77 4.70 34.51
CA TYR A 110 -6.06 3.31 34.26
C TYR A 110 -5.92 3.01 32.77
N LYS A 111 -5.30 1.88 32.46
CA LYS A 111 -5.29 1.32 31.10
C LYS A 111 -5.57 -0.18 31.14
N GLY A 112 -6.73 -0.56 30.62
CA GLY A 112 -7.12 -1.94 30.38
C GLY A 112 -7.02 -2.28 28.89
N ARG A 113 -6.53 -3.47 28.55
CA ARG A 113 -6.45 -3.95 27.16
C ARG A 113 -7.17 -5.29 27.00
N CYS A 114 -7.88 -5.45 25.90
CA CYS A 114 -8.40 -6.75 25.47
C CYS A 114 -8.46 -6.82 23.94
N ALA A 115 -8.83 -7.97 23.41
CA ALA A 115 -8.88 -8.18 21.97
C ALA A 115 -9.82 -9.31 21.58
N ILE A 116 -10.36 -9.26 20.36
CA ILE A 116 -11.33 -10.23 19.85
C ILE A 116 -11.00 -10.64 18.41
N SER A 117 -11.26 -11.91 18.06
CA SER A 117 -11.15 -12.44 16.70
C SER A 117 -12.50 -12.46 15.98
N LEU A 118 -12.49 -12.66 14.66
CA LEU A 118 -13.72 -12.76 13.85
C LEU A 118 -14.29 -14.19 13.77
N ARG A 119 -13.72 -15.15 14.49
CA ARG A 119 -14.10 -16.57 14.44
C ARG A 119 -15.62 -16.81 14.42
N ARG A 120 -16.35 -16.08 15.25
CA ARG A 120 -17.80 -16.22 15.44
C ARG A 120 -18.59 -15.50 14.36
N VAL A 121 -18.10 -14.36 13.88
CA VAL A 121 -18.66 -13.63 12.72
C VAL A 121 -18.59 -14.47 11.46
N LEU A 122 -17.45 -15.14 11.24
CA LEU A 122 -17.26 -16.04 10.09
C LEU A 122 -18.23 -17.23 10.12
N ARG A 123 -18.68 -17.64 11.30
CA ARG A 123 -19.74 -18.66 11.48
C ARG A 123 -21.16 -18.09 11.40
N GLY A 124 -21.32 -16.78 11.26
CA GLY A 124 -22.62 -16.13 11.28
C GLY A 124 -23.26 -16.06 12.67
N GLU A 125 -22.49 -16.19 13.75
CA GLU A 125 -23.05 -16.09 15.10
C GLU A 125 -23.26 -14.61 15.49
N LYS A 126 -24.43 -14.28 16.05
CA LYS A 126 -24.68 -12.99 16.71
C LYS A 126 -24.47 -13.16 18.21
N ARG A 127 -23.46 -12.48 18.76
CA ARG A 127 -23.12 -12.65 20.18
C ARG A 127 -22.65 -11.36 20.84
N ALA A 128 -23.05 -11.19 22.09
CA ALA A 128 -22.48 -10.22 23.01
C ALA A 128 -21.32 -10.85 23.79
N TYR A 129 -20.28 -10.07 24.02
CA TYR A 129 -19.04 -10.48 24.66
C TYR A 129 -18.79 -9.60 25.87
N ARG A 130 -18.45 -10.23 26.99
CA ARG A 130 -17.89 -9.59 28.17
C ARG A 130 -16.41 -9.97 28.24
N LEU A 131 -15.54 -9.05 27.87
CA LEU A 131 -14.11 -9.26 27.73
C LEU A 131 -13.40 -8.71 28.98
N ALA A 132 -12.64 -9.55 29.68
CA ALA A 132 -11.82 -9.10 30.79
C ALA A 132 -10.69 -8.18 30.29
N LEU A 133 -10.47 -7.07 30.99
CA LEU A 133 -9.40 -6.14 30.67
C LEU A 133 -8.12 -6.55 31.39
N LEU A 134 -7.02 -6.58 30.64
CA LEU A 134 -5.68 -6.84 31.17
C LEU A 134 -4.95 -5.52 31.40
N ALA A 135 -4.26 -5.39 32.52
CA ALA A 135 -3.34 -4.30 32.77
C ALA A 135 -2.11 -4.39 31.85
N GLU A 136 -1.26 -3.36 31.82
CA GLU A 136 -0.07 -3.36 30.97
C GLU A 136 0.92 -4.49 31.29
N ASN A 137 0.96 -4.93 32.55
CA ASN A 137 1.76 -6.08 33.00
C ASN A 137 1.13 -7.44 32.65
N GLY A 138 0.00 -7.46 31.94
CA GLY A 138 -0.72 -8.67 31.55
C GLY A 138 -1.60 -9.29 32.64
N GLN A 139 -1.67 -8.70 33.84
CA GLN A 139 -2.56 -9.19 34.90
C GLN A 139 -4.02 -8.85 34.62
N LEU A 140 -4.92 -9.75 35.05
CA LEU A 140 -6.35 -9.51 34.99
C LEU A 140 -6.75 -8.38 35.92
N THR A 141 -7.56 -7.46 35.40
CA THR A 141 -8.21 -6.40 36.20
C THR A 141 -9.65 -6.80 36.51
N PRO A 142 -10.28 -6.21 37.55
CA PRO A 142 -11.70 -6.44 37.81
C PRO A 142 -12.60 -5.90 36.69
N SER A 143 -12.10 -4.96 35.88
CA SER A 143 -12.85 -4.28 34.85
C SER A 143 -13.11 -5.16 33.63
N THR A 144 -14.29 -5.00 33.04
CA THR A 144 -14.70 -5.74 31.84
C THR A 144 -15.21 -4.80 30.75
N LEU A 145 -14.95 -5.15 29.49
CA LEU A 145 -15.47 -4.45 28.32
C LEU A 145 -16.60 -5.25 27.69
N ASN A 146 -17.73 -4.58 27.45
CA ASN A 146 -18.91 -5.15 26.82
C ASN A 146 -18.95 -4.77 25.34
N VAL A 147 -18.92 -5.78 24.47
CA VAL A 147 -18.87 -5.63 23.01
C VAL A 147 -19.88 -6.54 22.34
N GLU A 148 -20.57 -6.05 21.32
CA GLU A 148 -21.38 -6.87 20.43
C GLU A 148 -20.70 -6.95 19.07
N LEU A 149 -20.61 -8.17 18.52
CA LEU A 149 -19.99 -8.39 17.22
C LEU A 149 -20.83 -9.40 16.44
N PHE A 150 -21.31 -9.01 15.27
CA PHE A 150 -22.25 -9.83 14.49
C PHE A 150 -22.19 -9.55 12.99
N SER A 151 -22.48 -10.58 12.19
CA SER A 151 -22.62 -10.45 10.74
C SER A 151 -23.90 -9.69 10.38
N LEU A 152 -23.84 -8.90 9.31
CA LEU A 152 -24.95 -8.13 8.74
C LEU A 152 -25.61 -8.81 7.53
N SER A 153 -25.20 -10.02 7.19
CA SER A 153 -25.78 -10.72 6.03
C SER A 153 -27.26 -11.07 6.29
N LYS A 154 -28.08 -11.11 5.24
CA LYS A 154 -29.52 -11.40 5.36
C LYS A 154 -29.80 -12.91 5.51
N ASP A 155 -28.87 -13.75 5.07
CA ASP A 155 -28.98 -15.22 5.05
C ASP A 155 -28.10 -15.88 6.11
N VAL A 156 -28.13 -15.36 7.34
CA VAL A 156 -27.27 -15.85 8.42
C VAL A 156 -27.89 -17.10 9.05
N THR A 157 -27.78 -18.23 8.36
CA THR A 157 -27.78 -19.52 9.01
C THR A 157 -26.42 -19.72 9.68
N ALA A 158 -26.40 -20.13 10.95
CA ALA A 158 -25.16 -20.47 11.63
C ALA A 158 -24.41 -21.55 10.82
N ARG A 159 -23.21 -21.23 10.33
CA ARG A 159 -22.39 -22.13 9.51
C ARG A 159 -21.52 -22.98 10.41
N LYS A 160 -21.41 -24.27 10.08
CA LYS A 160 -20.49 -25.19 10.78
C LYS A 160 -19.05 -24.94 10.33
N ASP A 161 -18.84 -24.73 9.02
CA ASP A 161 -17.53 -24.46 8.43
C ASP A 161 -17.42 -23.03 7.88
N PRO A 162 -16.51 -22.19 8.42
CA PRO A 162 -16.18 -20.88 7.86
C PRO A 162 -15.69 -20.90 6.40
N MET A 163 -15.15 -22.03 5.90
CA MET A 163 -14.60 -22.13 4.54
C MET A 163 -15.67 -22.04 3.44
N GLU A 164 -16.94 -22.19 3.79
CA GLU A 164 -18.07 -21.92 2.87
C GLU A 164 -18.11 -20.45 2.38
N LEU A 165 -17.39 -19.54 3.06
CA LEU A 165 -17.31 -18.12 2.71
C LEU A 165 -16.25 -17.79 1.66
N VAL A 166 -15.48 -18.76 1.16
CA VAL A 166 -14.43 -18.50 0.15
C VAL A 166 -15.05 -17.85 -1.10
N GLY A 167 -14.45 -16.76 -1.55
CA GLY A 167 -14.90 -15.94 -2.68
C GLY A 167 -16.04 -14.97 -2.37
N GLN A 168 -16.67 -15.08 -1.19
CA GLN A 168 -17.76 -14.21 -0.76
C GLN A 168 -17.24 -12.97 -0.04
N SER A 169 -18.07 -11.92 -0.02
CA SER A 169 -17.85 -10.72 0.79
C SER A 169 -18.70 -10.80 2.05
N ILE A 170 -18.12 -10.45 3.20
CA ILE A 170 -18.87 -10.37 4.46
C ILE A 170 -18.91 -8.94 4.97
N ARG A 171 -20.09 -8.55 5.46
CA ARG A 171 -20.29 -7.31 6.19
C ARG A 171 -20.63 -7.65 7.63
N PHE A 172 -20.06 -6.93 8.56
CA PHE A 172 -20.30 -7.16 9.98
C PHE A 172 -20.24 -5.85 10.76
N CYS A 173 -20.87 -5.87 11.92
CA CYS A 173 -20.99 -4.73 12.82
C CYS A 173 -20.28 -5.05 14.13
N LEU A 174 -19.45 -4.12 14.57
CA LEU A 174 -18.84 -4.09 15.88
C LEU A 174 -19.46 -2.93 16.67
N ARG A 175 -20.00 -3.23 17.85
CA ARG A 175 -20.52 -2.24 18.78
C ARG A 175 -19.79 -2.33 20.10
N VAL A 176 -19.12 -1.26 20.49
CA VAL A 176 -18.55 -1.10 21.83
C VAL A 176 -19.64 -0.55 22.72
N VAL A 177 -20.27 -1.41 23.53
CA VAL A 177 -21.42 -1.03 24.35
C VAL A 177 -20.98 -0.16 25.52
N GLY A 178 -19.93 -0.58 26.23
CA GLY A 178 -19.48 0.08 27.44
C GLY A 178 -18.47 -0.75 28.22
N ALA A 179 -18.07 -0.28 29.39
CA ALA A 179 -17.27 -1.02 30.35
C ALA A 179 -18.00 -1.12 31.70
N GLU A 180 -17.57 -2.06 32.52
CA GLU A 180 -18.05 -2.28 33.88
C GLU A 180 -16.86 -2.44 34.82
N ASP A 181 -17.06 -2.07 36.09
CA ASP A 181 -16.08 -2.23 37.17
C ASP A 181 -14.75 -1.51 36.92
N LEU A 182 -14.78 -0.32 36.30
CA LEU A 182 -13.61 0.56 36.27
C LEU A 182 -13.23 0.98 37.70
N PRO A 183 -11.93 1.06 38.05
CA PRO A 183 -11.55 1.45 39.40
C PRO A 183 -12.09 2.85 39.73
N PRO A 184 -12.70 3.06 40.91
CA PRO A 184 -13.33 4.34 41.26
C PRO A 184 -12.38 5.54 41.20
N GLN A 185 -11.09 5.34 41.46
CA GLN A 185 -10.10 6.42 41.35
C GLN A 185 -9.79 6.84 39.90
N PHE A 186 -10.31 6.14 38.88
CA PHE A 186 -10.04 6.41 37.46
C PHE A 186 -11.32 6.58 36.63
N CYS A 187 -12.42 7.00 37.27
CA CYS A 187 -13.73 7.10 36.64
C CYS A 187 -14.13 8.52 36.25
N ARG A 188 -13.27 9.53 36.46
CA ARG A 188 -13.57 10.95 36.20
C ARG A 188 -13.80 11.18 34.72
N HIS A 189 -12.87 10.70 33.90
CA HIS A 189 -13.00 10.64 32.44
C HIS A 189 -12.60 9.25 31.95
N SER A 190 -13.45 8.63 31.14
CA SER A 190 -13.16 7.30 30.58
C SER A 190 -13.59 7.17 29.13
N PHE A 191 -12.79 6.47 28.33
CA PHE A 191 -13.09 6.19 26.93
C PHE A 191 -12.46 4.87 26.49
N CYS A 192 -12.93 4.34 25.36
CA CYS A 192 -12.35 3.18 24.73
C CYS A 192 -11.78 3.56 23.36
N LYS A 193 -10.55 3.13 23.12
CA LYS A 193 -9.90 3.16 21.81
C LYS A 193 -9.96 1.76 21.19
N LEU A 194 -10.41 1.71 19.95
CA LEU A 194 -10.49 0.54 19.09
C LEU A 194 -9.43 0.69 17.99
N SER A 195 -8.59 -0.33 17.79
CA SER A 195 -7.64 -0.39 16.69
C SER A 195 -7.77 -1.70 15.91
N LEU A 196 -7.42 -1.66 14.62
CA LEU A 196 -7.34 -2.84 13.76
C LEU A 196 -5.89 -3.25 13.56
N LEU A 197 -5.59 -4.53 13.78
CA LEU A 197 -4.21 -5.03 13.82
C LEU A 197 -3.51 -5.07 12.44
N PHE A 198 -4.27 -5.04 11.34
CA PHE A 198 -3.75 -5.13 9.95
C PHE A 198 -3.99 -3.86 9.15
N ASP A 199 -4.32 -2.77 9.82
CA ASP A 199 -4.48 -1.48 9.15
C ASP A 199 -3.13 -0.81 8.97
N GLN A 200 -2.66 -0.69 7.72
CA GLN A 200 -1.36 -0.12 7.38
C GLN A 200 -1.24 1.35 7.80
N ASP A 201 -2.37 2.04 7.88
CA ASP A 201 -2.45 3.46 8.22
C ASP A 201 -2.64 3.70 9.73
N ASN A 202 -2.64 2.62 10.54
CA ASN A 202 -2.89 2.67 11.97
C ASN A 202 -4.18 3.43 12.35
N HIS A 203 -5.25 3.33 11.55
CA HIS A 203 -6.49 3.99 11.93
C HIS A 203 -7.01 3.37 13.23
N TYR A 204 -7.54 4.24 14.07
CA TYR A 204 -8.19 3.89 15.30
C TYR A 204 -9.47 4.69 15.45
N PHE A 205 -10.40 4.15 16.21
CA PHE A 205 -11.64 4.81 16.57
C PHE A 205 -11.65 4.99 18.08
N THR A 206 -12.15 6.13 18.53
CA THR A 206 -12.38 6.39 19.95
C THR A 206 -13.88 6.51 20.19
N THR A 207 -14.33 6.04 21.35
CA THR A 207 -15.66 6.35 21.84
C THR A 207 -15.74 7.81 22.25
N SER A 208 -16.96 8.29 22.53
CA SER A 208 -17.12 9.49 23.37
C SER A 208 -16.49 9.25 24.75
N THR A 209 -16.17 10.35 25.43
CA THR A 209 -15.79 10.32 26.84
C THR A 209 -17.04 10.15 27.69
N ALA A 210 -16.94 9.29 28.71
CA ALA A 210 -17.93 9.15 29.77
C ALA A 210 -17.34 9.72 31.05
N GLU A 211 -18.16 10.44 31.81
CA GLU A 211 -17.73 11.19 32.99
C GLU A 211 -18.30 10.60 34.26
N ASP A 212 -17.52 10.66 35.34
CA ASP A 212 -17.92 10.34 36.71
C ASP A 212 -18.65 8.99 36.88
N THR A 213 -18.17 7.95 36.18
CA THR A 213 -18.83 6.63 36.22
C THR A 213 -17.86 5.46 36.10
N THR A 214 -18.03 4.46 36.96
CA THR A 214 -17.29 3.19 36.89
C THR A 214 -17.84 2.23 35.83
N SER A 215 -19.00 2.55 35.26
CA SER A 215 -19.72 1.69 34.30
C SER A 215 -20.17 2.48 33.06
N PRO A 216 -19.22 3.02 32.27
CA PRO A 216 -19.52 3.88 31.15
C PRO A 216 -20.27 3.14 30.03
N ARG A 217 -21.20 3.84 29.37
CA ARG A 217 -21.94 3.34 28.20
C ARG A 217 -21.65 4.24 27.01
N TRP A 218 -20.91 3.71 26.03
CA TRP A 218 -20.46 4.49 24.87
C TRP A 218 -21.30 4.23 23.62
N ASN A 219 -21.78 3.01 23.43
CA ASN A 219 -22.56 2.60 22.27
C ASN A 219 -21.92 2.98 20.91
N LEU A 220 -20.59 2.96 20.80
CA LEU A 220 -19.91 3.22 19.54
C LEU A 220 -20.17 2.07 18.57
N VAL A 221 -20.73 2.39 17.40
CA VAL A 221 -21.03 1.41 16.35
C VAL A 221 -20.11 1.66 15.15
N LYS A 222 -19.47 0.59 14.67
CA LYS A 222 -18.66 0.60 13.45
C LYS A 222 -19.01 -0.61 12.57
N GLN A 223 -19.21 -0.34 11.29
CA GLN A 223 -19.46 -1.35 10.28
C GLN A 223 -18.19 -1.58 9.46
N PHE A 224 -17.92 -2.84 9.15
CA PHE A 224 -16.77 -3.27 8.36
C PHE A 224 -17.21 -4.21 7.25
N GLU A 225 -16.40 -4.25 6.20
CA GLU A 225 -16.57 -5.15 5.07
C GLU A 225 -15.24 -5.83 4.74
N LEU A 226 -15.29 -7.15 4.55
CA LEU A 226 -14.17 -7.93 4.03
C LEU A 226 -14.60 -8.48 2.67
N PRO A 227 -14.14 -7.87 1.57
CA PRO A 227 -14.47 -8.33 0.23
C PRO A 227 -13.65 -9.58 -0.14
N HIS A 228 -14.24 -10.45 -0.95
CA HIS A 228 -13.57 -11.59 -1.61
C HIS A 228 -12.65 -12.40 -0.68
N LEU A 229 -13.25 -13.03 0.34
CA LEU A 229 -12.50 -13.81 1.32
C LEU A 229 -11.72 -14.97 0.69
N SER A 230 -10.42 -15.06 1.00
CA SER A 230 -9.58 -16.22 0.66
C SER A 230 -9.53 -17.22 1.83
N PRO A 231 -9.16 -18.49 1.57
CA PRO A 231 -8.96 -19.48 2.63
C PRO A 231 -7.97 -19.03 3.71
N GLU A 232 -6.90 -18.34 3.31
CA GLU A 232 -5.85 -17.83 4.20
C GLU A 232 -6.42 -16.75 5.13
N VAL A 233 -7.20 -15.82 4.60
CA VAL A 233 -7.86 -14.76 5.37
C VAL A 233 -8.84 -15.35 6.38
N ILE A 234 -9.64 -16.34 5.96
CA ILE A 234 -10.59 -17.04 6.84
C ILE A 234 -9.86 -17.76 7.97
N SER A 235 -8.81 -18.53 7.64
CA SER A 235 -8.00 -19.25 8.64
C SER A 235 -7.34 -18.30 9.64
N HIS A 236 -6.78 -17.21 9.12
CA HIS A 236 -6.10 -16.20 9.91
C HIS A 236 -7.05 -15.50 10.88
N PHE A 237 -8.17 -14.94 10.40
CA PHE A 237 -9.14 -14.23 11.25
C PHE A 237 -9.99 -15.14 12.15
N SER A 238 -9.99 -16.45 11.89
CA SER A 238 -10.58 -17.44 12.79
C SER A 238 -9.76 -17.68 14.06
N THR A 239 -8.46 -17.44 14.01
CA THR A 239 -7.51 -17.77 15.09
C THR A 239 -6.89 -16.52 15.72
N HIS A 240 -6.59 -15.51 14.91
CA HIS A 240 -5.90 -14.30 15.33
C HIS A 240 -6.89 -13.21 15.76
N ARG A 241 -6.46 -12.42 16.75
CA ARG A 241 -7.20 -11.25 17.25
C ARG A 241 -7.10 -10.14 16.21
N LEU A 242 -8.25 -9.69 15.70
CA LEU A 242 -8.31 -8.63 14.69
C LEU A 242 -8.45 -7.26 15.33
N PHE A 243 -9.39 -7.13 16.27
CA PHE A 243 -9.64 -5.88 16.98
C PHE A 243 -8.96 -5.91 18.33
N THR A 244 -8.26 -4.84 18.63
CA THR A 244 -7.73 -4.55 19.96
C THR A 244 -8.48 -3.38 20.56
N PHE A 245 -8.75 -3.47 21.85
CA PHE A 245 -9.44 -2.44 22.60
C PHE A 245 -8.53 -2.01 23.75
N GLU A 246 -8.41 -0.71 23.93
CA GLU A 246 -7.74 -0.08 25.05
C GLU A 246 -8.76 0.81 25.76
N VAL A 247 -9.07 0.49 27.01
CA VAL A 247 -9.95 1.31 27.87
C VAL A 247 -9.07 2.17 28.76
N PHE A 248 -9.30 3.47 28.70
CA PHE A 248 -8.60 4.45 29.50
C PHE A 248 -9.54 5.04 30.53
N GLY A 249 -9.02 5.28 31.73
CA GLY A 249 -9.69 5.98 32.81
C GLY A 249 -8.74 6.96 33.48
N PHE A 250 -9.21 8.14 33.85
CA PHE A 250 -8.40 9.19 34.47
C PHE A 250 -8.99 9.60 35.82
N SER A 251 -8.12 10.01 36.74
CA SER A 251 -8.50 10.40 38.10
C SER A 251 -8.89 11.87 38.24
N THR A 252 -8.53 12.70 37.26
CA THR A 252 -8.68 14.16 37.21
C THR A 252 -9.11 14.54 35.82
#